data_AF-Q9ZRT4-F1
#
_entry.id   AF-Q9ZRT4-F1
#
_cell.length_a   1.000
_cell.length_b   1.000
_cell.length_c   1.000
_cell.angle_alpha   90.00
_cell.angle_beta   90.00
_cell.angle_gamma   90.00
#
_symmetry.space_group_name_H-M   'P 1'
#
loop_
_entity.id
_entity.type
_entity.pdbx_description
1 polymer ?
#
loop_
_entity_poly.entity_id
_entity_poly.type
_entity_poly.pdbx_seq_one_letter_code
_entity_poly.pdbx_strand_id
1 'polypeptide(L)' 'GKSCYIRQVALITIMAQVGSFVPASSATLHVVDGIYTRMGASDSIQQGTSTFYEEMNEASSILQNCSSRSLVII' A
#
# COMPACT_ATOMS: atom_id res chain seq x y z
N GLY A 1 -9.96 6.22 11.37
CA GLY A 1 -9.98 7.42 10.53
C GLY A 1 -8.92 7.38 9.46
N LYS A 2 -7.68 7.76 9.79
CA LYS A 2 -6.53 7.86 8.86
C LYS A 2 -6.24 6.57 8.09
N SER A 3 -6.10 5.43 8.77
CA SER A 3 -5.81 4.13 8.12
C SER A 3 -6.92 3.65 7.18
N CYS A 4 -8.18 4.02 7.46
CA CYS A 4 -9.32 3.69 6.59
C CYS A 4 -9.28 4.50 5.29
N TYR A 5 -8.98 5.80 5.39
CA TYR A 5 -8.81 6.68 4.24
C TYR A 5 -7.67 6.22 3.32
N ILE A 6 -6.54 5.85 3.91
CA ILE A 6 -5.38 5.34 3.18
C ILE A 6 -5.72 4.06 2.40
N ARG A 7 -6.42 3.10 3.05
CA ARG A 7 -6.91 1.88 2.37
C ARG A 7 -7.90 2.21 1.25
N GLN A 8 -8.76 3.20 1.45
CA GLN A 8 -9.72 3.62 0.43
C GLN A 8 -9.02 4.09 -0.84
N VAL A 9 -7.93 4.87 -0.74
CA VAL A 9 -7.14 5.32 -1.91
C VAL A 9 -6.52 4.13 -2.66
N ALA A 10 -5.96 3.16 -1.93
CA ALA A 10 -5.42 1.94 -2.54
C ALA A 10 -6.51 1.16 -3.29
N LEU A 11 -7.67 0.95 -2.66
CA LEU A 11 -8.79 0.23 -3.27
C LEU A 11 -9.34 0.93 -4.51
N ILE A 12 -9.50 2.25 -4.47
CA ILE A 12 -9.93 3.05 -5.64
C ILE A 12 -8.96 2.87 -6.81
N THR A 13 -7.66 2.85 -6.53
CA THR A 13 -6.61 2.66 -7.55
C THR A 13 -6.72 1.28 -8.20
N ILE A 14 -6.91 0.22 -7.39
CA ILE A 14 -7.11 -1.15 -7.88
C ILE A 14 -8.37 -1.25 -8.73
N MET A 15 -9.50 -0.76 -8.22
CA MET A 15 -10.78 -0.82 -8.92
C MET A 15 -10.71 -0.11 -10.28
N ALA A 16 -10.07 1.05 -10.34
CA ALA A 16 -9.88 1.79 -11.59
C ALA A 16 -9.03 1.02 -12.60
N GLN A 17 -7.94 0.38 -12.17
CA GLN A 17 -7.07 -0.40 -13.08
C GLN A 17 -7.70 -1.72 -13.54
N VAL A 18 -8.60 -2.31 -12.76
CA VAL A 18 -9.41 -3.47 -13.17
C VAL A 18 -10.50 -3.07 -14.17
N GLY A 19 -10.77 -1.77 -14.35
CA GLY A 19 -11.82 -1.26 -15.23
C GLY A 19 -13.21 -1.21 -14.56
N SER A 20 -13.27 -1.26 -13.23
CA SER A 20 -14.50 -1.09 -12.47
C SER A 20 -14.80 0.39 -12.22
N PHE A 21 -16.08 0.73 -12.08
CA PHE A 21 -16.47 2.00 -11.47
C PHE A 21 -15.90 2.11 -10.05
N VAL A 22 -15.49 3.30 -9.68
CA VAL A 22 -14.91 3.60 -8.35
C VAL A 22 -15.91 4.39 -7.49
N PRO A 23 -15.89 4.21 -6.16
CA PRO A 23 -16.78 4.94 -5.24
C PRO A 23 -16.29 6.37 -5.00
N ALA A 24 -16.40 7.22 -6.02
CA ALA A 24 -16.04 8.64 -5.96
C ALA A 24 -16.94 9.47 -6.90
N SER A 25 -17.22 10.73 -6.55
CA SER A 25 -17.96 11.63 -7.43
C SER A 25 -17.18 11.97 -8.71
N SER A 26 -15.84 12.04 -8.60
CA SER A 26 -14.91 12.14 -9.72
C SER A 26 -13.56 11.57 -9.29
N ALA A 27 -12.84 10.91 -10.20
CA ALA A 27 -11.51 10.36 -9.93
C ALA A 27 -10.65 10.42 -11.19
N THR A 28 -9.48 11.05 -11.07
CA THR A 28 -8.44 11.05 -12.11
C THR A 28 -7.25 10.28 -11.55
N LEU A 29 -6.96 9.13 -12.14
CA LEU A 29 -5.93 8.20 -11.67
C LEU A 29 -4.95 7.93 -12.80
N HIS A 30 -3.67 7.87 -12.45
CA HIS A 30 -2.63 7.42 -13.37
C HIS A 30 -2.49 5.89 -13.25
N VAL A 31 -2.09 5.24 -14.33
CA VAL A 31 -1.74 3.81 -14.29
C VAL A 31 -0.50 3.65 -13.44
N VAL A 32 -0.67 3.00 -12.28
CA VAL A 32 0.41 2.60 -11.39
C VAL A 32 0.86 1.19 -11.72
N ASP A 33 2.14 0.92 -11.55
CA ASP A 33 2.74 -0.40 -11.80
C ASP A 33 2.66 -1.32 -10.58
N GLY A 34 2.57 -0.75 -9.38
CA GLY A 34 2.44 -1.47 -8.12
C GLY A 34 1.89 -0.60 -7.01
N ILE A 35 1.23 -1.25 -6.06
CA ILE A 35 0.76 -0.63 -4.82
C ILE A 35 1.48 -1.32 -3.67
N TYR A 36 2.25 -0.55 -2.92
CA TYR A 36 3.05 -1.01 -1.80
C TYR A 36 2.52 -0.39 -0.51
N THR A 37 2.27 -1.19 0.51
CA THR A 37 1.71 -0.72 1.77
C THR A 37 2.49 -1.26 2.94
N ARG A 38 2.93 -0.39 3.84
CA ARG A 38 3.52 -0.74 5.14
C ARG A 38 2.48 -0.56 6.24
N MET A 39 1.46 -1.42 6.24
CA MET A 39 0.39 -1.37 7.22
C MET A 39 0.76 -2.34 8.34
N GLY A 40 1.37 -1.78 9.39
CA GLY A 40 2.09 -2.48 10.46
C GLY A 40 1.58 -3.88 10.81
N ALA A 41 2.55 -4.77 11.06
CA ALA A 41 2.37 -6.18 11.35
C ALA A 41 1.20 -6.44 12.30
N SER A 42 0.06 -6.83 11.74
CA SER A 42 -0.90 -7.63 12.49
C SER A 42 -0.26 -9.00 12.69
N ASP A 43 0.22 -9.23 13.90
CA ASP A 43 0.57 -10.53 14.46
C ASP A 43 1.80 -11.25 13.87
N SER A 44 2.98 -10.89 14.38
CA SER A 44 4.10 -11.84 14.49
C SER A 44 4.71 -11.77 15.89
N ILE A 45 3.95 -12.26 16.88
CA ILE A 45 4.49 -12.50 18.24
C ILE A 45 5.40 -13.76 18.25
N GLN A 46 5.59 -14.45 17.10
CA GLN A 46 6.12 -15.82 17.06
C GLN A 46 7.45 -16.04 16.30
N GLN A 47 8.14 -15.02 15.77
CA GLN A 47 9.30 -15.25 14.87
C GLN A 47 10.70 -14.93 15.44
N GLY A 48 10.84 -14.44 16.67
CA GLY A 48 12.17 -14.20 17.27
C GLY A 48 12.94 -13.01 16.68
N THR A 49 12.31 -12.25 15.78
CA THR A 49 12.80 -11.00 15.18
C THR A 49 12.16 -9.79 15.85
N SER A 50 12.87 -8.66 15.93
CA SER A 50 12.27 -7.44 16.48
C SER A 50 11.25 -6.86 15.51
N THR A 51 10.15 -6.33 16.05
CA THR A 51 9.13 -5.65 15.24
C THR A 51 9.74 -4.54 14.39
N PHE A 52 10.72 -3.81 14.94
CA PHE A 52 11.48 -2.80 14.22
C PHE A 52 12.27 -3.38 13.04
N TYR A 53 12.93 -4.53 13.22
CA TYR A 53 13.67 -5.17 12.15
C TYR A 53 12.74 -5.60 11.00
N GLU A 54 11.60 -6.20 11.32
CA GLU A 54 10.58 -6.56 10.31
C GLU A 54 10.05 -5.32 9.58
N GLU A 55 9.75 -4.27 10.33
CA GLU A 55 9.29 -2.98 9.83
C GLU A 55 10.29 -2.29 8.90
N MET A 56 11.59 -2.39 9.18
CA MET A 56 12.66 -1.87 8.34
C MET A 56 12.90 -2.75 7.11
N ASN A 57 12.76 -4.07 7.25
CA ASN A 57 12.90 -5.01 6.15
C ASN A 57 11.78 -4.84 5.12
N GLU A 58 10.53 -4.61 5.58
CA GLU A 58 9.40 -4.28 4.72
C GLU A 58 9.65 -2.96 3.97
N ALA A 59 10.11 -1.92 4.67
CA ALA A 59 10.47 -0.65 4.04
C ALA A 59 11.59 -0.81 2.98
N SER A 60 12.61 -1.62 3.28
CA SER A 60 13.70 -1.91 2.33
C SER A 60 13.20 -2.64 1.09
N SER A 61 12.32 -3.63 1.26
CA SER A 61 11.70 -4.35 0.14
C SER A 61 10.86 -3.43 -0.74
N ILE A 62 10.10 -2.50 -0.14
CA ILE A 62 9.34 -1.49 -0.88
C ILE A 62 10.29 -0.61 -1.70
N LEU A 63 11.36 -0.09 -1.10
CA LEU A 63 12.33 0.77 -1.79
C LEU A 63 13.05 0.07 -2.94
N GLN A 64 13.31 -1.23 -2.83
CA GLN A 64 13.97 -2.01 -3.88
C GLN A 64 13.06 -2.28 -5.09
N ASN A 65 11.74 -2.38 -4.87
CA ASN A 65 10.78 -2.77 -5.90
C ASN A 65 9.96 -1.60 -6.45
N CYS A 66 9.88 -0.48 -5.72
CA CYS A 66 9.09 0.67 -6.16
C CYS A 66 9.75 1.39 -7.35
N SER A 67 8.90 1.93 -8.22
CA SER A 67 9.31 2.82 -9.31
C SER A 67 8.71 4.22 -9.12
N SER A 68 9.05 5.14 -10.04
CA SER A 68 8.44 6.48 -10.10
C SER A 68 6.93 6.47 -10.37
N ARG A 69 6.37 5.33 -10.78
CA ARG A 69 4.94 5.13 -11.07
C ARG A 69 4.21 4.30 -10.01
N SER A 70 4.89 3.91 -8.94
CA SER A 70 4.30 3.11 -7.89
C SER A 70 3.55 3.96 -6.86
N LEU A 71 2.45 3.43 -6.33
CA LEU A 71 1.77 4.01 -5.18
C LEU A 71 2.33 3.39 -3.89
N VAL A 72 3.07 4.18 -3.12
CA VAL A 72 3.62 3.75 -1.83
C VAL A 72 2.84 4.37 -0.68
N ILE A 73 2.45 3.54 0.29
CA ILE A 73 1.67 3.90 1.47
C ILE A 73 2.44 3.50 2.72
N ILE A 74 2.62 4.45 3.64
CA ILE A 74 3.33 4.28 4.93
C ILE A 74 2.39 4.70 6.07
#